data_AF-A0A517R6N4-F1
#
_entry.id   AF-A0A517R6N4-F1
#
_cell.length_a   1.000
_cell.length_b   1.000
_cell.length_c   1.000
_cell.angle_alpha   90.00
_cell.angle_beta   90.00
_cell.angle_gamma   90.00
#
_symmetry.space_group_name_H-M   'P 1'
#
loop_
_entity.id
_entity.type
_entity.pdbx_description
1 polymer ?
#
loop_
_entity_poly.entity_id
_entity_poly.type
_entity_poly.pdbx_seq_one_letter_code
_entity_poly.pdbx_strand_id
1 'polypeptide(L)' 'MKGSMNVIALARHGEQYIFLYDDTSFESLLDQFGQYAADEELNFSWYDAAILSQKVRRIRAEREVESDPSHRRAA' A
#
# COMPACT_ATOMS: atom_id res chain seq x y z
N MET A 1 11.57 -3.85 -17.64
CA MET A 1 10.19 -4.29 -17.32
C MET A 1 9.50 -3.10 -16.70
N LYS A 2 8.33 -2.68 -17.22
CA LYS A 2 7.62 -1.50 -16.72
C LYS A 2 6.72 -1.96 -15.57
N GLY A 3 7.18 -1.85 -14.34
CA GLY A 3 6.36 -2.15 -13.15
C GLY A 3 5.14 -1.24 -13.12
N SER A 4 3.98 -1.77 -12.72
CA SER A 4 2.80 -0.95 -12.64
C SER A 4 2.85 -0.16 -11.33
N MET A 5 2.81 1.16 -11.43
CA MET A 5 2.88 2.03 -10.25
C MET A 5 1.56 2.04 -9.50
N ASN A 6 1.67 2.02 -8.19
CA ASN A 6 0.59 2.15 -7.22
C ASN A 6 0.83 3.40 -6.38
N VAL A 7 -0.28 4.02 -5.99
CA VAL A 7 -0.27 5.19 -5.11
C VAL A 7 -1.26 4.96 -3.99
N ILE A 8 -0.83 5.22 -2.77
CA ILE A 8 -1.71 5.28 -1.60
C ILE A 8 -1.49 6.60 -0.88
N ALA A 9 -2.59 7.26 -0.56
CA ALA A 9 -2.57 8.54 0.15
C ALA A 9 -3.27 8.40 1.50
N LEU A 10 -2.66 8.98 2.53
CA LEU A 10 -3.23 9.18 3.86
C LEU A 10 -3.29 10.69 4.11
N ALA A 11 -4.48 11.22 4.36
CA ALA A 11 -4.67 12.61 4.74
C ALA A 11 -5.20 12.66 6.17
N ARG A 12 -4.47 13.32 7.08
CA ARG A 12 -4.82 13.38 8.50
C ARG A 12 -4.37 14.71 9.12
N HIS A 13 -5.28 15.40 9.80
CA HIS A 13 -5.00 16.61 10.59
C HIS A 13 -4.13 17.68 9.89
N GLY A 14 -4.28 17.85 8.58
CA GLY A 14 -3.50 18.83 7.80
C GLY A 14 -2.20 18.28 7.22
N GLU A 15 -1.81 17.05 7.55
CA GLU A 15 -0.69 16.35 6.94
C GLU A 15 -1.17 15.35 5.87
N GLN A 16 -0.39 15.23 4.80
CA GLN A 16 -0.68 14.35 3.69
C GLN A 16 0.54 13.49 3.38
N TYR A 17 0.39 12.18 3.54
CA TYR A 17 1.40 11.21 3.16
C TYR A 17 1.00 10.55 1.85
N ILE A 18 1.88 10.60 0.86
CA ILE A 18 1.69 9.95 -0.44
C ILE A 18 2.81 8.95 -0.61
N PHE A 19 2.45 7.67 -0.71
CA PHE A 19 3.40 6.59 -0.97
C PHE A 19 3.21 6.08 -2.39
N LEU A 20 4.29 6.15 -3.16
CA LEU A 20 4.38 5.56 -4.49
C LEU A 20 5.20 4.29 -4.39
N TYR A 21 4.69 3.22 -4.98
CA TYR A 21 5.36 1.92 -4.96
C TYR A 21 5.03 1.13 -6.23
N ASP A 22 5.91 0.23 -6.62
CA ASP A 22 5.63 -0.75 -7.66
C ASP A 22 5.16 -2.08 -7.06
N ASP A 23 4.73 -3.01 -7.91
CA ASP A 23 4.21 -4.30 -7.47
C ASP A 23 5.26 -5.18 -6.75
N THR A 24 6.55 -4.86 -6.88
CA THR A 24 7.65 -5.62 -6.28
C THR A 24 8.14 -5.03 -4.96
N SER A 25 7.85 -3.75 -4.71
CA SER A 25 8.34 -2.98 -3.55
C SER A 25 7.39 -3.04 -2.36
N PHE A 26 6.52 -4.04 -2.30
CA PHE A 26 5.48 -4.18 -1.28
C PHE A 26 6.09 -4.34 0.13
N GLU A 27 7.10 -5.19 0.26
CA GLU A 27 7.76 -5.42 1.55
C GLU A 27 8.47 -4.16 2.05
N SER A 28 9.19 -3.48 1.15
CA SER A 28 9.83 -2.20 1.46
C SER A 28 8.83 -1.11 1.88
N LEU A 29 7.62 -1.10 1.30
CA LEU A 29 6.57 -0.18 1.72
C LEU A 29 6.07 -0.47 3.14
N LEU A 30 5.91 -1.76 3.49
CA LEU A 30 5.50 -2.13 4.86
C LEU A 30 6.58 -1.75 5.89
N ASP A 31 7.85 -1.95 5.55
CA ASP A 31 8.96 -1.52 6.40
C ASP A 31 8.96 0.01 6.58
N GLN A 32 8.69 0.75 5.50
CA GLN A 32 8.58 2.21 5.57
C GLN A 32 7.45 2.68 6.49
N PHE A 33 6.30 2.01 6.49
CA PHE A 33 5.21 2.30 7.42
C PHE A 33 5.62 2.06 8.88
N GLY A 34 6.37 0.99 9.15
CA GLY A 34 6.92 0.73 10.48
C GLY A 34 7.89 1.81 10.95
N GLN A 35 8.77 2.26 10.05
CA GLN A 35 9.69 3.37 10.34
C GLN A 35 8.96 4.67 10.61
N TYR A 36 7.96 5.02 9.81
CA TYR A 36 7.18 6.25 10.01
C TYR A 36 6.35 6.21 11.29
N ALA A 37 5.83 5.05 11.67
CA ALA A 37 5.10 4.88 12.92
C ALA A 37 5.97 4.91 14.17
N ALA A 38 7.27 4.63 14.02
CA ALA A 38 8.24 4.72 15.10
C ALA A 38 8.83 6.13 15.26
N ASP A 39 8.58 7.02 14.30
CA ASP A 39 9.06 8.41 14.32
C ASP A 39 8.04 9.32 14.99
N GLU A 40 8.37 9.82 16.19
CA GLU A 40 7.50 10.71 16.96
C GLU A 40 7.39 12.13 16.37
N GLU A 41 8.27 12.50 15.42
CA GLU A 41 8.18 13.80 14.72
C GLU A 41 7.12 13.79 13.62
N LEU A 42 6.63 12.62 13.21
CA LEU A 42 5.60 12.46 12.18
C LEU A 42 4.22 12.28 12.82
N ASN A 43 3.18 12.88 12.23
CA ASN A 43 1.79 12.58 12.58
C ASN A 43 1.31 11.28 11.93
N PHE A 44 2.11 10.22 12.09
CA PHE A 44 1.88 8.90 11.52
C PHE A 44 1.98 7.86 12.64
N SER A 45 0.87 7.23 12.98
CA SER A 45 0.81 6.29 14.10
C SER A 45 0.91 4.83 13.65
N TRP A 46 1.24 3.93 14.59
CA TRP A 46 1.16 2.48 14.35
C TRP A 46 -0.22 2.01 13.89
N TYR A 47 -1.28 2.72 14.28
CA TYR A 47 -2.63 2.48 13.78
C TYR A 47 -2.74 2.80 12.29
N ASP A 48 -2.20 3.94 11.85
CA ASP A 48 -2.18 4.33 10.44
C ASP A 48 -1.37 3.32 9.62
N ALA A 49 -0.21 2.89 10.12
CA ALA A 49 0.60 1.83 9.51
C ALA A 49 -0.20 0.55 9.31
N ALA A 50 -0.95 0.10 10.33
CA ALA A 50 -1.73 -1.13 10.26
C ALA A 50 -2.86 -1.03 9.22
N ILE A 51 -3.59 0.09 9.19
CA ILE A 51 -4.68 0.34 8.24
C ILE A 51 -4.14 0.40 6.81
N LEU A 52 -3.05 1.14 6.59
CA LEU A 52 -2.40 1.20 5.28
C LEU A 52 -1.87 -0.18 4.86
N SER A 53 -1.23 -0.92 5.75
CA SER A 53 -0.75 -2.28 5.47
C SER A 53 -1.87 -3.21 5.00
N GLN A 54 -3.03 -3.16 5.65
CA GLN A 54 -4.21 -3.94 5.22
C GLN A 54 -4.70 -3.51 3.83
N LYS A 55 -4.77 -2.20 3.58
CA LYS A 55 -5.23 -1.65 2.30
C LYS A 55 -4.31 -2.06 1.15
N VAL A 56 -2.99 -1.96 1.35
CA VAL A 56 -2.01 -2.38 0.34
C VAL A 56 -2.15 -3.89 0.08
N ARG A 57 -2.35 -4.73 1.11
CA ARG A 57 -2.54 -6.19 0.95
C ARG A 57 -3.78 -6.52 0.12
N ARG A 58 -4.88 -5.79 0.35
CA ARG A 58 -6.11 -5.94 -0.44
C ARG A 58 -5.90 -5.57 -1.90
N ILE A 59 -5.26 -4.43 -2.18
CA ILE A 59 -4.97 -3.99 -3.56
C ILE A 59 -4.13 -5.05 -4.30
N ARG A 60 -3.14 -5.62 -3.62
CA ARG A 60 -2.32 -6.71 -4.18
C ARG A 60 -3.16 -7.94 -4.51
N ALA A 61 -4.00 -8.40 -3.58
CA ALA A 61 -4.87 -9.56 -3.81
C ALA A 61 -5.85 -9.33 -4.98
N GLU A 62 -6.46 -8.14 -5.06
CA GLU A 62 -7.37 -7.77 -6.16
C GLU A 62 -6.63 -7.77 -7.52
N ARG A 63 -5.38 -7.31 -7.56
CA ARG A 63 -4.55 -7.36 -8.78
C ARG A 63 -4.12 -8.76 -9.17
N GLU A 64 -3.76 -9.60 -8.20
CA GLU A 64 -3.43 -11.01 -8.47
C GLU A 64 -4.63 -11.72 -9.13
N VAL A 65 -5.86 -11.49 -8.63
CA VAL A 65 -7.10 -12.00 -9.22
C VAL A 65 -7.36 -11.46 -10.62
N GLU A 66 -7.15 -10.17 -10.87
CA GLU A 66 -7.34 -9.59 -12.20
C GLU A 66 -6.29 -10.07 -13.22
N SER A 67 -5.07 -10.32 -12.76
CA SER A 67 -3.97 -10.81 -13.59
C SER A 67 -4.08 -12.29 -13.96
N ASP A 68 -4.95 -13.05 -13.30
CA ASP A 68 -5.25 -14.44 -13.64
C ASP A 68 -6.40 -14.55 -14.68
N PRO A 69 -6.09 -14.78 -15.97
CA PRO A 69 -7.10 -14.88 -17.03
C PRO A 69 -8.04 -16.09 -16.85
N SER A 70 -7.71 -17.03 -15.96
CA SER A 70 -8.53 -18.21 -15.66
C SER A 70 -9.85 -17.86 -14.98
N HIS A 71 -9.93 -16.70 -14.31
CA HIS A 71 -11.14 -16.25 -13.60
C HIS A 71 -12.18 -15.53 -14.50
N ARG A 72 -11.79 -15.09 -15.70
CA ARG A 72 -12.67 -14.31 -16.62
C ARG A 72 -13.59 -15.15 -17.52
N ARG A 73 -13.57 -16.49 -17.45
CA ARG A 73 -14.33 -17.37 -18.37
C ARG A 73 -15.58 -18.05 -17.80
N ALA A 74 -16.08 -17.62 -16.64
CA ALA A 74 -17.33 -18.13 -16.07
C ALA A 74 -18.41 -17.03 -16.02
N ALA A 75 -18.98 -16.69 -17.17
CA ALA A 75 -20.23 -15.92 -17.27
C ALA A 75 -20.96 -16.32 -18.57
#